data_AF-A0A4R8GYT4-F1
#
_entry.id   AF-A0A4R8GYT4-F1
#
_cell.length_a   1.000
_cell.length_b   1.000
_cell.length_c   1.000
_cell.angle_alpha   90.00
_cell.angle_beta   90.00
_cell.angle_gamma   90.00
#
_symmetry.space_group_name_H-M   'P 1'
#
loop_
_entity.id
_entity.type
_entity.pdbx_description
1 polymer ?
#
loop_
_entity_poly.entity_id
_entity_poly.type
_entity_poly.pdbx_seq_one_letter_code
_entity_poly.pdbx_strand_id
1 'polypeptide(L)'
;MKNKLRNFSVKIIRGFPYVYSWSYRKKSYRSNSIDQRYHWKYRGRYGTKRIQSFMRQLNEDEKKQLRKEVQQKLNDYHEKQVRINNLLENEPFKSRYTQISKVKNRHNREKMLNELRRELRQSIKTNGIQ
;
A
#
# COMPACT_ATOMS: atom_id res chain seq x y z
N MET A 1 -31.20 13.84 7.24
CA MET A 1 -30.57 13.25 6.02
C MET A 1 -29.38 12.42 6.47
N LYS A 2 -29.35 11.10 6.23
CA LYS A 2 -28.16 10.28 6.55
C LYS A 2 -27.00 10.76 5.67
N ASN A 3 -25.98 11.37 6.26
CA ASN A 3 -24.77 11.75 5.55
C ASN A 3 -24.15 10.48 4.92
N LYS A 4 -24.20 10.39 3.59
CA LYS A 4 -23.64 9.26 2.85
C LYS A 4 -22.13 9.26 3.07
N LEU A 5 -21.62 8.20 3.69
CA LEU A 5 -20.19 8.03 3.95
C LEU A 5 -19.40 8.21 2.64
N ARG A 6 -18.36 9.04 2.68
CA ARG A 6 -17.41 9.25 1.60
C ARG A 6 -16.54 8.01 1.47
N ASN A 7 -16.43 7.50 0.25
CA ASN A 7 -15.56 6.36 0.01
C ASN A 7 -14.11 6.80 -0.08
N PHE A 8 -13.26 6.17 0.73
CA PHE A 8 -11.82 6.31 0.67
C PHE A 8 -11.14 4.95 0.76
N SER A 9 -9.85 4.95 0.44
CA SER A 9 -8.97 3.80 0.58
C SER A 9 -7.55 4.28 0.88
N VAL A 10 -6.85 3.52 1.72
CA VAL A 10 -5.46 3.78 2.08
C VAL A 10 -4.54 2.78 1.39
N LYS A 11 -3.43 3.24 0.82
CA LYS A 11 -2.39 2.38 0.25
C LYS A 11 -1.05 2.69 0.90
N ILE A 12 -0.37 1.68 1.43
CA ILE A 12 1.00 1.83 1.94
C ILE A 12 1.98 1.73 0.76
N ILE A 13 2.82 2.75 0.58
CA ILE A 13 3.88 2.76 -0.42
C ILE A 13 5.17 3.17 0.30
N ARG A 14 6.15 2.25 0.32
CA ARG A 14 7.44 2.47 1.00
C ARG A 14 7.28 2.90 2.47
N GLY A 15 6.38 2.24 3.20
CA GLY A 15 6.10 2.55 4.61
C GLY A 15 5.22 3.78 4.84
N PHE A 16 4.86 4.54 3.81
CA PHE A 16 4.00 5.71 3.97
C PHE A 16 2.56 5.43 3.52
N PRO A 17 1.55 5.82 4.32
CA PRO A 17 0.15 5.69 3.96
C PRO A 17 -0.31 6.83 3.03
N TYR A 18 -0.85 6.46 1.88
CA TYR A 18 -1.42 7.37 0.88
C TYR A 18 -2.92 7.17 0.79
N VAL A 19 -3.68 8.27 0.87
CA VAL A 19 -5.13 8.25 0.87
C VAL A 19 -5.67 8.60 -0.50
N TYR A 20 -6.63 7.80 -0.95
CA TYR A 20 -7.39 7.98 -2.17
C TYR A 20 -8.87 8.05 -1.81
N SER A 21 -9.65 8.82 -2.55
CA SER A 21 -11.11 8.78 -2.49
C SER A 21 -11.65 8.32 -3.82
N TRP A 22 -12.83 7.71 -3.83
CA TRP A 22 -13.47 7.31 -5.06
C TRP A 22 -14.97 7.57 -5.07
N SER A 23 -15.51 7.73 -6.28
CA SER A 23 -16.94 7.92 -6.51
C SER A 23 -17.37 7.09 -7.72
N TYR A 24 -18.57 6.55 -7.67
CA TYR A 24 -19.13 5.78 -8.78
C TYR A 24 -19.52 6.72 -9.93
N ARG A 25 -19.19 6.33 -11.17
CA ARG A 25 -19.63 6.99 -12.40
C ARG A 25 -20.81 6.22 -12.99
N LYS A 26 -21.98 6.87 -13.11
CA LYS A 26 -23.15 6.27 -13.77
C LYS A 26 -22.82 5.93 -15.23
N LYS A 27 -23.48 4.90 -15.78
CA LYS A 27 -23.28 4.47 -17.19
C LYS A 27 -23.44 5.62 -18.19
N SER A 28 -24.40 6.52 -17.95
CA SER A 28 -24.64 7.70 -18.80
C SER A 28 -23.46 8.67 -18.88
N TYR A 29 -22.58 8.71 -17.88
CA TYR A 29 -21.39 9.56 -17.85
C TYR A 29 -20.12 8.83 -18.32
N ARG A 30 -20.23 7.58 -18.79
CA ARG A 30 -19.13 6.80 -19.32
C ARG A 30 -19.17 6.87 -20.84
N SER A 31 -18.08 7.34 -21.44
CA SER A 31 -17.86 7.33 -22.89
C SER A 31 -16.97 6.14 -23.27
N ASN A 32 -16.83 5.86 -24.57
CA ASN A 32 -15.87 4.85 -25.06
C ASN A 32 -14.44 5.14 -24.60
N SER A 33 -14.07 6.42 -24.41
CA SER A 33 -12.76 6.82 -23.90
C SER A 33 -12.64 6.74 -22.37
N ILE A 34 -13.76 6.67 -21.64
CA ILE A 34 -13.79 6.68 -20.17
C ILE A 34 -14.78 5.62 -19.66
N ASP A 35 -14.43 4.34 -19.86
CA ASP A 35 -15.27 3.22 -19.43
C ASP A 35 -15.15 2.87 -17.92
N GLN A 36 -14.16 3.45 -17.23
CA GLN A 36 -13.92 3.20 -15.81
C GLN A 36 -15.15 3.51 -14.93
N ARG A 37 -15.62 2.49 -14.19
CA ARG A 37 -16.79 2.59 -13.29
C ARG A 37 -16.58 3.54 -12.10
N TYR A 38 -15.33 3.79 -11.73
CA TYR A 38 -15.00 4.60 -10.55
C TYR A 38 -14.06 5.74 -10.91
N HIS A 39 -14.37 6.92 -10.40
CA HIS A 39 -13.48 8.06 -10.44
C HIS A 39 -12.61 8.07 -9.18
N TRP A 40 -11.34 7.74 -9.33
CA TRP A 40 -10.35 7.80 -8.27
C TRP A 40 -9.71 9.18 -8.18
N LYS A 41 -9.55 9.69 -6.96
CA LYS A 41 -8.84 10.95 -6.68
C LYS A 41 -7.81 10.73 -5.59
N TYR A 42 -6.56 11.10 -5.86
CA TYR A 42 -5.50 11.14 -4.86
C TYR A 42 -5.71 12.31 -3.90
N ARG A 43 -5.72 12.03 -2.60
CA ARG A 43 -5.95 13.05 -1.55
C ARG A 43 -4.66 13.50 -0.86
N GLY A 44 -3.66 12.64 -0.73
CA GLY A 44 -2.40 13.01 -0.11
C GLY A 44 -1.80 11.87 0.70
N ARG A 45 -0.54 12.03 1.10
CA ARG A 45 0.08 11.22 2.14
C ARG A 45 -0.52 11.60 3.50
N TYR A 46 -0.83 10.61 4.33
CA TYR A 46 -1.34 10.86 5.68
C TYR A 46 -0.34 11.68 6.50
N GLY A 47 -0.84 12.58 7.35
CA GLY A 47 -0.01 13.54 8.11
C GLY A 47 0.37 14.83 7.38
N THR A 48 0.10 14.96 6.08
CA THR A 48 0.35 16.21 5.33
C THR A 48 -0.80 17.23 5.45
N LYS A 49 -0.52 18.52 5.21
CA LYS A 49 -1.56 19.58 5.18
C LYS A 49 -2.69 19.27 4.19
N ARG A 50 -2.37 18.65 3.05
CA ARG A 50 -3.34 18.25 2.01
C ARG A 50 -4.37 17.24 2.55
N ILE A 51 -3.92 16.25 3.34
CA ILE A 51 -4.86 15.29 3.94
C ILE A 51 -5.68 15.94 5.06
N GLN A 52 -5.11 16.87 5.81
CA GLN A 52 -5.84 17.59 6.86
C GLN A 52 -7.01 18.38 6.28
N SER A 53 -6.81 19.05 5.14
CA SER A 53 -7.90 19.71 4.40
C SER A 53 -8.99 18.73 3.98
N PHE A 54 -8.63 17.55 3.46
CA PHE A 54 -9.59 16.50 3.14
C PHE A 54 -10.34 15.98 4.38
N MET A 55 -9.62 15.74 5.49
CA MET A 55 -10.21 15.28 6.75
C MET A 55 -11.19 16.29 7.35
N ARG A 56 -10.97 17.60 7.16
CA ARG A 56 -11.94 18.63 7.57
C ARG A 56 -13.27 18.51 6.83
N GLN A 57 -13.30 17.90 5.64
CA GLN A 57 -14.51 17.64 4.86
C GLN A 57 -15.22 16.34 5.25
N LEU A 58 -14.62 15.56 6.15
CA LEU A 58 -15.18 14.30 6.64
C LEU A 58 -15.98 14.53 7.93
N ASN A 59 -17.01 13.72 8.16
CA ASN A 59 -17.67 13.65 9.47
C ASN A 59 -16.79 12.85 10.47
N GLU A 60 -17.18 12.85 11.75
CA GLU A 60 -16.38 12.19 12.80
C GLU A 60 -16.25 10.67 12.60
N ASP A 61 -17.30 10.01 12.12
CA ASP A 61 -17.28 8.56 11.84
C ASP A 61 -16.31 8.22 10.70
N GLU A 62 -16.31 9.00 9.62
CA GLU A 62 -15.39 8.89 8.50
C GLU A 62 -13.95 9.16 8.92
N LYS A 63 -13.72 10.16 9.78
CA LYS A 63 -12.38 10.43 10.34
C LYS A 63 -11.90 9.25 11.18
N LYS A 64 -12.76 8.69 12.03
CA LYS A 64 -12.46 7.51 12.86
C LYS A 64 -12.15 6.31 11.99
N GLN A 65 -12.95 6.07 10.95
CA GLN A 65 -12.75 4.97 10.00
C GLN A 65 -11.44 5.13 9.22
N LEU A 66 -11.12 6.34 8.74
CA LEU A 66 -9.85 6.59 8.05
C LEU A 66 -8.65 6.35 8.97
N ARG A 67 -8.71 6.85 10.21
CA ARG A 67 -7.65 6.62 11.21
C ARG A 67 -7.46 5.12 11.47
N LYS A 68 -8.55 4.38 11.64
CA LYS A 68 -8.51 2.92 11.84
C LYS A 68 -7.88 2.21 10.65
N GLU A 69 -8.29 2.53 9.42
CA GLU A 69 -7.74 1.91 8.21
C GLU A 69 -6.25 2.23 8.02
N VAL A 70 -5.82 3.46 8.30
CA VAL A 70 -4.40 3.85 8.28
C VAL A 70 -3.61 3.03 9.29
N GLN A 71 -4.08 2.97 10.54
CA GLN A 71 -3.37 2.25 11.60
C GLN A 71 -3.26 0.75 11.29
N GLN A 72 -4.37 0.13 10.88
CA GLN A 72 -4.38 -1.29 10.53
C GLN A 72 -3.37 -1.59 9.42
N LYS A 73 -3.39 -0.81 8.33
CA LYS A 73 -2.47 -1.04 7.22
C LYS A 73 -1.01 -0.75 7.55
N LEU A 74 -0.74 0.17 8.47
CA LEU A 74 0.60 0.40 8.99
C LEU A 74 1.09 -0.78 9.83
N ASN A 75 0.24 -1.33 10.70
CA ASN A 75 0.56 -2.53 11.47
C ASN A 75 0.83 -3.72 10.55
N ASP A 76 -0.07 -3.99 9.59
CA ASP A 76 0.11 -5.06 8.60
C ASP A 76 1.42 -4.90 7.81
N TYR A 77 1.78 -3.66 7.46
CA TYR A 77 3.04 -3.37 6.78
C TYR A 77 4.24 -3.64 7.68
N HIS A 78 4.18 -3.21 8.94
CA HIS A 78 5.25 -3.41 9.91
C HIS A 78 5.48 -4.90 10.20
N GLU A 79 4.41 -5.66 10.44
CA GLU A 79 4.49 -7.10 10.64
C GLU A 79 5.11 -7.82 9.44
N LYS A 80 4.68 -7.46 8.22
CA LYS A 80 5.29 -7.99 6.99
C LYS A 80 6.77 -7.63 6.90
N GLN A 81 7.15 -6.41 7.29
CA GLN A 81 8.55 -5.98 7.26
C GLN A 81 9.40 -6.76 8.27
N VAL A 82 8.88 -6.99 9.48
CA VAL A 82 9.55 -7.83 10.50
C VAL A 82 9.75 -9.24 9.96
N ARG A 83 8.71 -9.87 9.39
CA ARG A 83 8.84 -11.21 8.79
C ARG A 83 9.86 -11.25 7.66
N ILE A 84 9.88 -10.22 6.80
CA ILE A 84 10.89 -10.10 5.72
C ILE A 84 12.30 -10.04 6.30
N ASN A 85 12.51 -9.23 7.34
CA ASN A 85 13.82 -9.08 7.97
C ASN A 85 14.27 -10.41 8.59
N ASN A 86 13.39 -11.10 9.31
CA ASN A 86 13.69 -12.41 9.89
C ASN A 86 14.06 -13.42 8.80
N LEU A 87 13.36 -13.43 7.65
CA LEU A 87 13.72 -14.31 6.53
C LEU A 87 15.08 -13.96 5.93
N LEU A 88 15.43 -12.67 5.82
CA LEU A 88 16.72 -12.22 5.32
C LEU A 88 17.90 -12.56 6.23
N GLU A 89 17.65 -12.79 7.52
CA GLU A 89 18.65 -13.23 8.49
C GLU A 89 18.89 -14.75 8.46
N ASN A 90 18.02 -15.51 7.78
CA ASN A 90 18.08 -16.97 7.70
C ASN A 90 18.53 -17.45 6.31
N GLU A 91 19.13 -18.64 6.27
CA GLU A 91 19.42 -19.33 5.00
C GLU A 91 18.11 -19.85 4.37
N PRO A 92 17.99 -19.87 3.03
CA PRO A 92 19.01 -19.52 2.02
C PRO A 92 19.05 -18.02 1.64
N PHE A 93 18.20 -17.18 2.23
CA PHE A 93 18.01 -15.80 1.78
C PHE A 93 19.18 -14.88 2.19
N LYS A 94 19.79 -15.13 3.35
CA LYS A 94 20.95 -14.39 3.85
C LYS A 94 22.12 -14.47 2.88
N SER A 95 22.61 -15.67 2.58
CA SER A 95 23.71 -15.88 1.64
C SER A 95 23.42 -15.25 0.27
N ARG A 96 22.23 -15.48 -0.29
CA ARG A 96 21.83 -14.89 -1.57
C ARG A 96 21.81 -13.36 -1.54
N TYR A 97 21.31 -12.73 -0.48
CA TYR A 97 21.34 -11.27 -0.34
C TYR A 97 22.76 -10.72 -0.33
N THR A 98 23.68 -11.39 0.37
CA THR A 98 25.10 -10.97 0.39
C THR A 98 25.77 -11.12 -0.98
N GLN A 99 25.46 -12.18 -1.73
CA GLN A 99 25.96 -12.37 -3.10
C GLN A 99 25.46 -11.26 -4.04
N ILE A 100 24.16 -10.95 -4.00
CA ILE A 100 23.56 -9.88 -4.80
C ILE A 100 24.21 -8.52 -4.47
N SER A 101 24.51 -8.27 -3.18
CA SER A 101 25.12 -7.02 -2.74
C SER A 101 26.53 -6.80 -3.34
N LYS A 102 27.26 -7.89 -3.62
CA LYS A 102 28.59 -7.85 -4.26
C LYS A 102 28.55 -7.55 -5.77
N VAL A 103 27.38 -7.62 -6.41
CA VAL A 103 27.23 -7.33 -7.85
C VAL A 103 27.50 -5.86 -8.14
N LYS A 104 28.53 -5.57 -8.95
CA LYS A 104 28.93 -4.20 -9.31
C LYS A 104 27.90 -3.50 -10.21
N ASN A 105 27.33 -4.22 -11.18
CA ASN A 105 26.35 -3.65 -12.11
C ASN A 105 25.04 -3.34 -11.37
N ARG A 106 24.72 -2.04 -11.26
CA ARG A 106 23.53 -1.56 -10.56
C ARG A 106 22.23 -2.13 -11.11
N HIS A 107 22.07 -2.18 -12.43
CA HIS A 107 20.83 -2.64 -13.07
C HIS A 107 20.59 -4.13 -12.76
N ASN A 108 21.62 -4.95 -12.93
CA ASN A 108 21.56 -6.38 -12.62
C ASN A 108 21.30 -6.60 -11.12
N ARG A 109 21.96 -5.85 -10.24
CA ARG A 109 21.74 -5.90 -8.80
C ARG A 109 20.29 -5.56 -8.43
N GLU A 110 19.72 -4.48 -8.98
CA GLU A 110 18.33 -4.10 -8.73
C GLU A 110 17.35 -5.18 -9.23
N LYS A 111 17.61 -5.77 -10.41
CA LYS A 111 16.81 -6.89 -10.93
C LYS A 111 16.80 -8.08 -9.98
N MET A 112 17.99 -8.54 -9.55
CA MET A 112 18.11 -9.67 -8.62
C MET A 112 17.49 -9.38 -7.25
N LEU A 113 17.65 -8.16 -6.72
CA LEU A 113 16.99 -7.75 -5.47
C LEU A 113 15.47 -7.77 -5.60
N ASN A 114 14.93 -7.38 -6.77
CA ASN A 114 13.49 -7.41 -7.00
C ASN A 114 12.96 -8.85 -7.09
N GLU A 115 13.71 -9.77 -7.69
CA GLU A 115 13.41 -11.21 -7.70
C GLU A 115 13.42 -11.79 -6.28
N LEU A 116 14.49 -11.57 -5.52
CA LEU A 116 14.59 -11.98 -4.10
C LEU A 116 13.41 -11.45 -3.27
N ARG A 117 13.04 -10.19 -3.44
CA ARG A 117 11.87 -9.59 -2.77
C ARG A 117 10.55 -10.20 -3.20
N ARG A 118 10.42 -10.74 -4.43
CA ARG A 118 9.21 -11.45 -4.87
C ARG A 118 9.12 -12.80 -4.18
N GLU A 119 10.22 -13.54 -4.11
CA GLU A 119 10.30 -14.82 -3.42
C GLU A 119 10.00 -14.69 -1.92
N LEU A 120 10.64 -13.75 -1.23
CA LEU A 120 10.35 -13.47 0.20
C LEU A 120 8.86 -13.20 0.44
N ARG A 121 8.22 -12.44 -0.46
CA ARG A 121 6.77 -12.17 -0.38
C ARG A 121 5.92 -13.42 -0.63
N GLN A 122 6.37 -14.33 -1.50
CA GLN A 122 5.71 -15.61 -1.72
C GLN A 122 5.85 -16.52 -0.50
N SER A 123 7.04 -16.63 0.09
CA SER A 123 7.27 -17.43 1.30
C SER A 123 6.39 -16.97 2.47
N ILE A 124 6.23 -15.65 2.65
CA ILE A 124 5.33 -15.10 3.68
C ILE A 124 3.86 -15.45 3.40
N LYS A 125 3.45 -15.50 2.12
CA LYS A 125 2.08 -15.88 1.74
C LYS A 125 1.84 -17.37 2.00
N THR A 126 2.80 -18.23 1.69
CA THR A 126 2.69 -19.69 1.89
C THR A 126 2.70 -20.05 3.38
N ASN A 127 3.59 -19.44 4.17
CA ASN A 127 3.72 -19.71 5.61
C ASN A 127 2.63 -19.01 6.45
N GLY A 128 1.79 -18.17 5.85
CA GLY A 128 0.67 -17.48 6.49
C GLY A 128 -0.69 -18.13 6.31
N ILE A 129 -0.76 -19.34 5.72
CA ILE A 129 -1.97 -20.17 5.59
C ILE A 129 -2.00 -21.25 6.70
N GLN A 130 -1.64 -20.87 7.92
CA GLN A 130 -1.83 -21.68 9.13
C GLN A 130 -2.87 -21.02 10.01
#